data_AF-A0A1G4YSL2-F1
#
_entry.id   AF-A0A1G4YSL2-F1
#
_cell.length_a   1.000
_cell.length_b   1.000
_cell.length_c   1.000
_cell.angle_alpha   90.00
_cell.angle_beta   90.00
_cell.angle_gamma   90.00
#
_symmetry.space_group_name_H-M   'P 1'
#
loop_
_entity.id
_entity.type
_entity.pdbx_description
1 polymer ?
#
loop_
_entity_poly.entity_id
_entity_poly.type
_entity_poly.pdbx_seq_one_letter_code
_entity_poly.pdbx_strand_id
1 'polypeptide(L)'
;MPKLTDYVKMAADEYVREAGSTELDARWIAEFFQDCGVQDAYPRQDLVVFAKLVQKELTKEDERAAKKADFQLDKMIRGVNPPRKP
;
A
#
# COMPACT_ATOMS: atom_id res chain seq x y z
N MET A 1 -20.90 -1.48 9.57
CA MET A 1 -19.62 -0.81 9.87
C MET A 1 -18.54 -1.44 8.99
N PRO A 2 -17.70 -0.64 8.32
CA PRO A 2 -16.52 -1.15 7.61
C PRO A 2 -15.61 -1.92 8.55
N LYS A 3 -14.88 -2.92 8.06
CA LYS A 3 -13.90 -3.64 8.87
C LYS A 3 -12.66 -2.76 9.08
N LEU A 4 -11.91 -2.99 10.15
CA LEU A 4 -10.62 -2.32 10.37
C LEU A 4 -9.68 -2.51 9.16
N THR A 5 -9.70 -3.69 8.54
CA THR A 5 -8.95 -3.96 7.30
C THR A 5 -9.37 -3.10 6.12
N ASP A 6 -10.64 -2.70 6.07
CA ASP A 6 -11.16 -1.86 4.98
C ASP A 6 -10.65 -0.42 5.17
N TYR A 7 -10.66 0.09 6.42
CA TYR A 7 -10.02 1.36 6.76
C TYR A 7 -8.52 1.37 6.48
N VAL A 8 -7.82 0.28 6.80
CA VAL A 8 -6.38 0.16 6.52
C VAL A 8 -6.08 0.25 5.02
N LYS A 9 -6.88 -0.43 4.19
CA LYS A 9 -6.71 -0.37 2.73
C LYS A 9 -7.05 1.00 2.18
N MET A 10 -8.18 1.57 2.61
CA MET A 10 -8.60 2.90 2.20
C MET A 10 -7.53 3.96 2.54
N ALA A 11 -6.95 3.90 3.74
CA ALA A 11 -5.86 4.78 4.14
C ALA A 11 -4.62 4.61 3.26
N ALA A 12 -4.22 3.37 2.96
CA ALA A 12 -3.07 3.12 2.10
C ALA A 12 -3.28 3.63 0.66
N ASP A 13 -4.45 3.35 0.07
CA ASP A 13 -4.82 3.81 -1.28
C ASP A 13 -4.84 5.34 -1.36
N GLU A 14 -5.45 5.99 -0.37
CA GLU A 14 -5.57 7.45 -0.32
C GLU A 14 -4.21 8.12 -0.08
N TYR A 15 -3.38 7.54 0.80
CA TYR A 15 -2.02 8.03 1.04
C TYR A 15 -1.16 8.01 -0.22
N VAL A 16 -1.15 6.89 -0.96
CA VAL A 16 -0.37 6.78 -2.20
C VAL A 16 -0.87 7.78 -3.23
N ARG A 17 -2.19 7.98 -3.33
CA ARG A 17 -2.80 8.93 -4.26
C ARG A 17 -2.40 10.38 -3.96
N GLU A 18 -2.28 10.75 -2.69
CA GLU A 18 -1.99 12.12 -2.26
C GLU A 18 -0.50 12.42 -2.12
N ALA A 19 0.25 11.53 -1.46
CA ALA A 19 1.66 11.72 -1.16
C ALA A 19 2.60 11.14 -2.23
N GLY A 20 2.13 10.20 -3.05
CA GLY A 20 2.97 9.50 -4.03
C GLY A 20 4.11 8.69 -3.39
N SER A 21 3.98 8.35 -2.11
CA SER A 21 5.01 7.69 -1.30
C SER A 21 4.44 6.48 -0.57
N THR A 22 5.32 5.56 -0.19
CA THR A 22 5.02 4.40 0.65
C THR A 22 5.57 4.55 2.07
N GLU A 23 6.33 5.60 2.33
CA GLU A 23 6.78 6.00 3.67
C GLU A 23 5.68 6.84 4.33
N LEU A 24 4.98 6.27 5.30
CA LEU A 24 3.78 6.87 5.88
C LEU A 24 4.10 8.11 6.73
N ASP A 25 3.50 9.24 6.37
CA ASP A 25 3.57 10.47 7.17
C ASP A 25 2.70 10.38 8.44
N ALA A 26 3.29 10.76 9.57
CA ALA A 26 2.65 10.66 10.88
C ALA A 26 1.50 11.65 11.09
N ARG A 27 1.55 12.83 10.46
CA ARG A 27 0.47 13.82 10.57
C ARG A 27 -0.71 13.40 9.72
N TRP A 28 -0.44 12.98 8.49
CA TRP A 28 -1.46 12.50 7.57
C TRP A 28 -2.27 11.34 8.16
N ILE A 29 -1.60 10.33 8.74
CA ILE A 29 -2.33 9.18 9.32
C ILE A 29 -3.15 9.57 10.55
N ALA A 30 -2.72 10.55 11.32
CA ALA A 30 -3.46 11.05 12.47
C ALA A 30 -4.73 11.78 12.02
N GLU A 31 -4.63 12.62 10.98
CA GLU A 31 -5.77 13.30 10.36
C GLU A 31 -6.76 12.29 9.79
N PHE A 32 -6.31 11.33 8.99
CA PHE A 32 -7.16 10.26 8.46
C PHE A 32 -7.88 9.47 9.57
N PHE A 33 -7.16 9.11 10.63
CA PHE A 33 -7.71 8.31 11.74
C PHE A 33 -8.88 9.03 12.44
N GLN A 34 -8.81 10.36 12.52
CA GLN A 34 -9.85 11.21 13.10
C GLN A 34 -10.97 11.49 12.10
N ASP A 35 -10.64 11.94 10.88
CA ASP A 35 -11.59 12.45 9.89
C ASP A 35 -12.43 11.35 9.24
N CYS A 36 -11.85 10.15 9.06
CA CYS A 36 -12.58 9.00 8.51
C CYS A 36 -13.35 8.20 9.58
N GLY A 37 -13.39 8.66 10.83
CA GLY A 37 -14.16 8.03 11.90
C GLY A 37 -13.63 6.65 12.34
N VAL A 38 -12.32 6.38 12.13
CA VAL A 38 -11.70 5.13 12.59
C VAL A 38 -11.79 5.03 14.12
N GLN A 39 -11.54 6.15 14.81
CA GLN A 39 -11.68 6.23 16.26
C GLN A 39 -13.12 5.97 16.73
N ASP A 40 -14.13 6.45 16.01
CA ASP A 40 -15.54 6.25 16.36
C ASP A 40 -15.98 4.81 16.12
N ALA A 41 -15.57 4.21 15.00
CA ALA A 41 -15.89 2.83 14.65
C ALA A 41 -15.12 1.82 15.51
N TYR A 42 -13.91 2.17 15.95
CA TYR A 42 -13.04 1.33 16.75
C TYR A 42 -12.41 2.11 17.92
N PRO A 43 -13.15 2.41 19.01
CA PRO A 43 -12.67 3.28 20.10
C PRO A 43 -11.47 2.74 20.89
N ARG A 44 -11.21 1.44 20.79
CA ARG A 44 -10.05 0.77 21.43
C ARG A 44 -8.85 0.64 20.48
N GLN A 45 -9.01 1.03 19.22
CA GLN A 45 -7.92 1.00 18.26
C GLN A 45 -6.95 2.12 18.59
N ASP A 46 -5.69 1.75 18.81
CA ASP A 46 -4.61 2.70 19.01
C ASP A 46 -4.12 3.23 17.65
N LEU A 47 -3.88 4.54 17.57
CA LEU A 47 -3.40 5.21 16.36
C LEU A 47 -2.05 4.64 15.90
N VAL A 48 -1.12 4.37 16.82
CA VAL A 48 0.20 3.80 16.47
C VAL A 48 0.03 2.38 15.93
N VAL A 49 -0.88 1.57 16.51
CA VAL A 49 -1.21 0.25 15.99
C VAL A 49 -1.84 0.36 14.60
N PHE A 50 -2.75 1.32 14.38
CA PHE A 50 -3.37 1.53 13.08
C PHE A 50 -2.34 1.97 12.03
N ALA A 51 -1.49 2.95 12.35
CA ALA A 51 -0.41 3.41 11.47
C ALA A 51 0.54 2.26 11.08
N LYS A 52 0.86 1.34 12.00
CA LYS A 52 1.64 0.14 11.68
C LYS A 52 0.93 -0.79 10.69
N LEU A 53 -0.39 -0.91 10.78
CA LEU A 53 -1.17 -1.71 9.82
C LEU A 53 -1.18 -1.07 8.44
N VAL A 54 -1.35 0.26 8.37
CA VAL A 54 -1.32 1.01 7.11
C VAL A 54 0.07 0.95 6.47
N GLN A 55 1.13 1.20 7.24
CA GLN A 55 2.51 1.07 6.76
C GLN A 55 2.79 -0.33 6.20
N LYS A 56 2.29 -1.37 6.87
CA LYS A 56 2.44 -2.75 6.40
C LYS A 56 1.68 -3.00 5.09
N GLU A 57 0.53 -2.37 4.90
CA GLU A 57 -0.22 -2.50 3.65
C GLU A 57 0.50 -1.78 2.50
N LEU A 58 0.99 -0.55 2.73
CA LEU A 58 1.82 0.19 1.76
C LEU A 58 3.04 -0.62 1.29
N THR A 59 3.77 -1.23 2.23
CA THR A 59 4.94 -2.08 1.88
C THR A 59 4.55 -3.29 1.05
N LYS A 60 3.41 -3.95 1.32
CA LYS A 60 2.97 -5.09 0.50
C LYS A 60 2.60 -4.68 -0.92
N GLU A 61 2.01 -3.51 -1.09
CA GLU A 61 1.63 -3.01 -2.40
C GLU A 61 2.85 -2.67 -3.24
N ASP A 62 3.84 -2.04 -2.62
CA ASP A 62 5.14 -1.78 -3.25
C ASP A 62 5.84 -3.08 -3.66
N GLU A 63 5.93 -4.06 -2.76
CA GLU A 63 6.51 -5.37 -3.08
C GLU A 63 5.78 -6.08 -4.24
N ARG A 64 4.45 -5.96 -4.30
CA ARG A 64 3.64 -6.52 -5.41
C ARG A 64 3.90 -5.77 -6.71
N ALA A 65 4.01 -4.45 -6.66
CA ALA A 65 4.33 -3.62 -7.81
C ALA A 65 5.72 -3.95 -8.37
N ALA A 66 6.73 -4.05 -7.50
CA ALA A 66 8.09 -4.44 -7.85
C ALA A 66 8.15 -5.83 -8.51
N LYS A 67 7.53 -6.85 -7.87
CA LYS A 67 7.47 -8.21 -8.45
C LYS A 67 6.78 -8.24 -9.81
N LYS A 68 5.74 -7.43 -10.00
CA LYS A 68 5.04 -7.32 -11.28
C LYS A 68 5.93 -6.67 -12.34
N ALA A 69 6.67 -5.62 -11.99
CA ALA A 69 7.63 -4.98 -12.88
C ALA A 69 8.73 -5.96 -13.31
N ASP A 70 9.34 -6.67 -12.36
CA ASP A 70 10.36 -7.69 -12.62
C ASP A 70 9.85 -8.79 -13.57
N PHE A 71 8.63 -9.28 -13.33
CA PHE A 71 8.01 -10.28 -14.20
C PHE A 71 7.79 -9.76 -15.63
N GLN A 72 7.36 -8.51 -15.80
CA GLN A 72 7.19 -7.93 -17.14
C GLN A 72 8.54 -7.72 -17.83
N LEU A 73 9.58 -7.30 -17.09
CA LEU A 73 10.94 -7.15 -17.62
C LEU A 73 11.52 -8.50 -18.05
N ASP A 74 11.42 -9.54 -17.22
CA ASP A 74 11.87 -10.90 -17.56
C ASP A 74 11.15 -11.44 -18.81
N LYS A 75 9.82 -11.21 -18.91
CA LYS A 75 9.05 -11.57 -20.11
C LYS A 75 9.55 -10.87 -21.36
N MET A 76 9.84 -9.56 -21.29
CA MET A 76 10.38 -8.82 -22.43
C MET A 76 11.78 -9.32 -22.81
N ILE A 77 12.67 -9.52 -21.84
CA ILE A 77 14.04 -10.03 -22.07
C ILE A 77 14.00 -11.42 -22.74
N ARG A 78 13.17 -12.34 -22.24
CA ARG A 78 13.02 -13.68 -22.83
C ARG A 78 12.40 -13.65 -24.23
N GLY A 79 11.48 -12.72 -24.49
CA GLY A 79 10.90 -12.51 -25.82
C GLY A 79 11.85 -11.85 -26.83
N VAL A 80 12.89 -11.15 -26.35
CA VAL A 80 13.89 -10.45 -27.18
C VAL A 80 15.04 -11.38 -27.62
N ASN A 81 15.19 -12.58 -27.06
CA ASN A 81 16.18 -13.54 -27.56
C ASN A 81 15.77 -14.04 -28.96
N PRO A 82 16.47 -13.64 -30.04
CA PRO A 82 16.21 -14.23 -31.35
C PRO A 82 16.59 -15.71 -31.33
N PRO A 83 15.94 -16.57 -32.12
CA PRO A 83 16.37 -17.95 -32.27
C PRO A 83 17.82 -17.94 -32.74
N ARG A 84 18.72 -18.54 -31.94
CA ARG A 84 20.08 -18.85 -32.36
C ARG A 84 19.97 -19.77 -33.59
N LYS A 85 20.17 -19.21 -34.78
CA LYS A 85 20.27 -19.99 -36.02
C LYS A 85 21.53 -20.87 -35.93
N PRO A 86 21.44 -22.18 -36.18
CA PRO A 86 22.58 -22.95 -36.65
C PRO A 86 22.94 -22.56 -38.10
#